data_AF-A0A926PAV9-F1
#
_entry.id   AF-A0A926PAV9-F1
#
_cell.length_a   1.000
_cell.length_b   1.000
_cell.length_c   1.000
_cell.angle_alpha   90.00
_cell.angle_beta   90.00
_cell.angle_gamma   90.00
#
_symmetry.space_group_name_H-M   'P 1'
#
loop_
_entity.id
_entity.type
_entity.pdbx_description
1 polymer ?
#
loop_
_entity_poly.entity_id
_entity_poly.type
_entity_poly.pdbx_seq_one_letter_code
_entity_poly.pdbx_strand_id
1 'polypeptide(L)'
;MKTSEKIVAVTACPTGIAHTIMAAEALKKTAEVMGYDIKVETQGSEGVRSPLSQEDIADADLVIIGADIHVDASRFAGKPVYATSTSRTIRSTKAVIEEAINQSHLEESESIVPTPDDSPVPVPPAAVSTAAKHLVGITACPTGIAHTFMAAEALRKAAVELGHDIKVETQGSVGAKNQLTPEEIAQADAVIIAADTYVDLSRFGGKRVYETSTKQALKAGKSVIEDALSMPEPAAQGVAGQGDYLQAVKQAKTQQSANRSGPYKHLLTGVSYMLPVIVAGGLIIALSFIFGLEPEPGTIGDALMQIGGKSAFALIVPVLSGFIAFSIADRPGLAPGLIGGMLAANLGMGFLGGILSGFLAGYIALFVRDKVNLPQNFEGLKPVLVIPLLSTLAVGLLLVYVFGVPVKAIMDGLTAFLQGMGQTNAVLLGLVLGAMMAVDMGGPVNKAAYTFAVGLLTSNIYQPMAAVMAAGMTPPLGLALATLLAKRQFTADELQAGKVATVLGLSFITEGVIPFAAKDPIRVIPACVAGSALTGGLSMLFGCTLRAPHGGIFVLAIPNAVTQAGLYIVAIAAGTLVTALTITQLKRWQPKAKEKEIANA
;
A
#
# COMPACT_ATOMS: atom_id res chain seq x y z
N MET A 1 1.89 -47.56 29.79
CA MET A 1 2.13 -46.11 29.64
C MET A 1 3.15 -45.95 28.52
N LYS A 2 2.77 -45.39 27.37
CA LYS A 2 3.77 -44.97 26.38
C LYS A 2 4.53 -43.79 27.01
N THR A 3 5.83 -43.93 27.15
CA THR A 3 6.73 -42.81 27.49
C THR A 3 6.50 -41.72 26.43
N SER A 4 6.18 -40.51 26.86
CA SER A 4 6.05 -39.34 25.97
C SER A 4 7.45 -39.06 25.41
N GLU A 5 7.63 -39.17 24.10
CA GLU A 5 8.91 -38.87 23.43
C GLU A 5 9.25 -37.39 23.66
N LYS A 6 10.49 -37.11 24.09
CA LYS A 6 11.01 -35.75 24.30
C LYS A 6 11.60 -35.24 23.00
N ILE A 7 11.01 -34.20 22.42
CA ILE A 7 11.43 -33.61 21.16
C ILE A 7 12.19 -32.31 21.42
N VAL A 8 13.30 -32.09 20.73
CA VAL A 8 13.89 -30.75 20.62
C VAL A 8 13.83 -30.27 19.19
N ALA A 9 13.64 -28.97 18.99
CA ALA A 9 13.58 -28.41 17.65
C ALA A 9 14.37 -27.12 17.51
N VAL A 10 14.91 -26.88 16.32
CA VAL A 10 15.49 -25.61 15.92
C VAL A 10 14.67 -25.06 14.77
N THR A 11 14.20 -23.82 14.90
CA THR A 11 13.54 -23.11 13.80
C THR A 11 14.36 -21.91 13.39
N ALA A 12 14.58 -21.72 12.10
CA ALA A 12 15.50 -20.69 11.64
C ALA A 12 15.10 -20.13 10.28
N CYS A 13 15.03 -18.80 10.15
CA CYS A 13 14.83 -18.12 8.87
C CYS A 13 15.72 -16.88 8.81
N PRO A 14 16.00 -16.31 7.63
CA PRO A 14 16.99 -15.23 7.50
C PRO A 14 16.76 -14.03 8.41
N THR A 15 15.49 -13.69 8.66
CA THR A 15 15.12 -12.54 9.52
C THR A 15 14.94 -12.91 10.99
N GLY A 16 14.74 -14.19 11.33
CA GLY A 16 14.49 -14.62 12.72
C GLY A 16 13.15 -14.22 13.33
N ILE A 17 12.26 -13.55 12.59
CA ILE A 17 11.05 -12.94 13.14
C ILE A 17 9.81 -13.78 12.79
N ALA A 18 9.24 -13.63 11.59
CA ALA A 18 7.92 -14.19 11.31
C ALA A 18 7.93 -15.72 11.18
N HIS A 19 8.61 -16.27 10.18
CA HIS A 19 8.58 -17.72 9.91
C HIS A 19 9.26 -18.53 11.03
N THR A 20 10.34 -18.03 11.62
CA THR A 20 10.98 -18.65 12.79
C THR A 20 10.00 -18.79 13.96
N ILE A 21 9.34 -17.70 14.37
CA ILE A 21 8.42 -17.74 15.52
C ILE A 21 7.16 -18.53 15.19
N MET A 22 6.60 -18.37 13.99
CA MET A 22 5.42 -19.12 13.56
C MET A 22 5.67 -20.63 13.50
N ALA A 23 6.83 -21.06 12.98
CA ALA A 23 7.22 -22.47 12.96
C ALA A 23 7.40 -23.00 14.39
N ALA A 24 8.04 -22.24 15.27
CA ALA A 24 8.25 -22.64 16.66
C ALA A 24 6.92 -22.76 17.43
N GLU A 25 6.00 -21.82 17.26
CA GLU A 25 4.71 -21.82 17.93
C GLU A 25 3.79 -22.92 17.38
N ALA A 26 3.84 -23.16 16.06
CA ALA A 26 3.12 -24.27 15.44
C ALA A 26 3.59 -25.62 16.01
N LEU A 27 4.92 -25.84 16.07
CA LEU A 27 5.51 -27.05 16.64
C LEU A 27 5.09 -27.25 18.10
N LYS A 28 5.21 -26.21 18.94
CA LYS A 28 4.81 -26.27 20.36
C LYS A 28 3.35 -26.65 20.54
N LYS A 29 2.44 -25.93 19.88
CA LYS A 29 0.99 -26.16 19.98
C LYS A 29 0.59 -27.53 19.45
N THR A 30 1.19 -27.97 18.35
CA THR A 30 0.83 -29.24 17.72
C THR A 30 1.37 -30.42 18.52
N ALA A 31 2.60 -30.34 19.03
CA ALA A 31 3.20 -31.36 19.90
C ALA A 31 2.40 -31.51 21.21
N GLU A 32 1.99 -30.40 21.83
CA GLU A 32 1.16 -30.41 23.05
C GLU A 32 -0.18 -31.14 22.80
N VAL A 33 -0.86 -30.85 21.67
CA VAL A 33 -2.09 -31.54 21.27
C VAL A 33 -1.86 -33.04 21.01
N MET A 34 -0.67 -33.41 20.52
CA MET A 34 -0.28 -34.79 20.24
C MET A 34 0.25 -35.53 21.49
N GLY A 35 0.44 -34.84 22.62
CA GLY A 35 0.94 -35.42 23.88
C GLY A 35 2.46 -35.59 23.95
N TYR A 36 3.22 -34.84 23.15
CA TYR A 36 4.68 -34.83 23.14
C TYR A 36 5.23 -33.59 23.87
N ASP A 37 6.31 -33.77 24.62
CA ASP A 37 7.04 -32.65 25.21
C ASP A 37 8.04 -32.09 24.18
N ILE A 38 8.00 -30.78 23.91
CA ILE A 38 8.86 -30.15 22.92
C ILE A 38 9.51 -28.85 23.42
N LYS A 39 10.83 -28.75 23.25
CA LYS A 39 11.57 -27.48 23.41
C LYS A 39 12.05 -26.98 22.05
N VAL A 40 11.82 -25.69 21.77
CA VAL A 40 12.17 -25.10 20.47
C VAL A 40 13.10 -23.91 20.65
N GLU A 41 14.29 -24.02 20.05
CA GLU A 41 15.24 -22.93 19.84
C GLU A 41 14.88 -22.19 18.55
N THR A 42 15.07 -20.87 18.56
CA THR A 42 14.78 -20.00 17.41
C THR A 42 16.04 -19.25 17.01
N GLN A 43 16.36 -19.22 15.71
CA GLN A 43 17.54 -18.55 15.16
C GLN A 43 17.18 -17.57 14.03
N GLY A 44 17.97 -16.51 13.89
CA GLY A 44 17.94 -15.58 12.75
C GLY A 44 18.86 -14.37 12.95
N SER A 45 18.64 -13.29 12.20
CA SER A 45 19.53 -12.12 12.18
C SER A 45 19.68 -11.38 13.52
N GLU A 46 18.73 -11.54 14.44
CA GLU A 46 18.81 -10.98 15.79
C GLU A 46 19.51 -11.91 16.80
N GLY A 47 20.06 -13.03 16.34
CA GLY A 47 20.73 -14.04 17.16
C GLY A 47 19.83 -15.22 17.55
N VAL A 48 20.28 -16.02 18.51
CA VAL A 48 19.59 -17.21 19.01
C VAL A 48 18.73 -16.83 20.22
N ARG A 49 17.45 -17.24 20.21
CA ARG A 49 16.55 -17.09 21.36
C ARG A 49 16.07 -18.46 21.85
N SER A 50 15.95 -18.57 23.17
CA SER A 50 15.64 -19.83 23.88
C SER A 50 16.59 -20.96 23.48
N PRO A 51 17.92 -20.78 23.61
CA PRO A 51 18.89 -21.78 23.21
C PRO A 51 18.65 -23.09 23.98
N LEU A 52 18.70 -24.22 23.26
CA LEU A 52 18.66 -25.55 23.86
C LEU A 52 19.94 -25.77 24.67
N SER A 53 19.79 -26.23 25.92
CA SER A 53 20.95 -26.60 26.75
C SER A 53 21.52 -27.97 26.32
N GLN A 54 22.73 -28.30 26.77
CA GLN A 54 23.29 -29.64 26.51
C GLN A 54 22.47 -30.76 27.19
N GLU A 55 21.87 -30.46 28.35
CA GLU A 55 20.97 -31.38 29.04
C GLU A 55 19.69 -31.61 28.23
N ASP A 56 19.10 -30.55 27.66
CA ASP A 56 17.91 -30.67 26.78
C ASP A 56 18.18 -31.55 25.56
N ILE A 57 19.38 -31.41 24.97
CA ILE A 57 19.78 -32.20 23.80
C ILE A 57 20.07 -33.65 24.19
N ALA A 58 20.73 -33.89 25.33
CA ALA A 58 21.02 -35.23 25.82
C ALA A 58 19.75 -36.02 26.16
N ASP A 59 18.75 -35.33 26.72
CA ASP A 59 17.44 -35.89 27.09
C ASP A 59 16.48 -36.08 25.91
N ALA A 60 16.77 -35.51 24.75
CA ALA A 60 15.89 -35.58 23.58
C ALA A 60 15.94 -36.96 22.92
N ASP A 61 14.78 -37.48 22.53
CA ASP A 61 14.66 -38.71 21.73
C ASP A 61 14.79 -38.40 20.23
N LEU A 62 14.49 -37.16 19.81
CA LEU A 62 14.44 -36.72 18.41
C LEU A 62 14.70 -35.22 18.28
N VAL A 63 15.35 -34.82 17.18
CA VAL A 63 15.60 -33.42 16.80
C VAL A 63 14.86 -33.05 15.53
N ILE A 64 14.10 -31.96 15.53
CA ILE A 64 13.45 -31.38 14.33
C ILE A 64 14.13 -30.05 13.96
N ILE A 65 14.68 -29.95 12.75
CA ILE A 65 15.25 -28.71 12.22
C ILE A 65 14.30 -28.15 11.15
N GLY A 66 13.52 -27.13 11.51
CA GLY A 66 12.66 -26.38 10.58
C GLY A 66 13.36 -25.09 10.14
N ALA A 67 14.22 -25.13 9.14
CA ALA A 67 15.12 -24.03 8.81
C ALA A 67 15.17 -23.69 7.31
N ASP A 68 15.23 -22.39 7.00
CA ASP A 68 15.51 -21.85 5.66
C ASP A 68 16.92 -21.21 5.58
N ILE A 69 17.70 -21.34 6.66
CA ILE A 69 19.10 -20.93 6.75
C ILE A 69 19.92 -22.07 7.36
N HIS A 70 21.25 -22.01 7.22
CA HIS A 70 22.13 -23.00 7.81
C HIS A 70 21.99 -23.03 9.34
N VAL A 71 21.81 -24.24 9.89
CA VAL A 71 21.80 -24.53 11.33
C VAL A 71 22.90 -25.54 11.59
N ASP A 72 23.75 -25.28 12.58
CA ASP A 72 24.80 -26.20 12.98
C ASP A 72 24.20 -27.46 13.61
N ALA A 73 24.17 -28.55 12.84
CA ALA A 73 23.64 -29.83 13.28
C ALA A 73 24.66 -30.67 14.10
N SER A 74 25.94 -30.26 14.15
CA SER A 74 27.00 -31.03 14.81
C SER A 74 26.75 -31.20 16.32
N ARG A 75 26.05 -30.23 16.94
CA ARG A 75 25.65 -30.26 18.36
C ARG A 75 24.57 -31.30 18.69
N PHE A 76 23.99 -31.96 17.69
CA PHE A 76 22.98 -33.01 17.84
C PHE A 76 23.52 -34.40 17.47
N ALA A 77 24.85 -34.58 17.43
CA ALA A 77 25.48 -35.84 17.08
C ALA A 77 24.96 -37.01 17.95
N GLY A 78 24.58 -38.12 17.30
CA GLY A 78 24.04 -39.31 17.97
C GLY A 78 22.55 -39.24 18.33
N LYS A 79 21.81 -38.25 17.80
CA LYS A 79 20.35 -38.18 17.88
C LYS A 79 19.72 -38.29 16.49
N PRO A 80 18.52 -38.86 16.35
CA PRO A 80 17.77 -38.78 15.11
C PRO A 80 17.46 -37.32 14.76
N VAL A 81 17.78 -36.90 13.54
CA VAL A 81 17.54 -35.52 13.08
C VAL A 81 16.64 -35.53 11.85
N TYR A 82 15.50 -34.84 11.96
CA TYR A 82 14.58 -34.58 10.84
C TYR A 82 14.70 -33.12 10.41
N ALA A 83 15.16 -32.86 9.18
CA ALA A 83 15.34 -31.51 8.64
C ALA A 83 14.29 -31.17 7.57
N THR A 84 13.76 -29.95 7.62
CA THR A 84 12.74 -29.41 6.71
C THR A 84 12.78 -27.88 6.67
N SER A 85 12.05 -27.25 5.75
CA SER A 85 11.88 -25.78 5.70
C SER A 85 10.91 -25.27 6.77
N THR A 86 11.05 -23.99 7.17
CA THR A 86 10.11 -23.36 8.12
C THR A 86 8.70 -23.33 7.56
N SER A 87 8.58 -23.17 6.23
CA SER A 87 7.29 -23.10 5.53
C SER A 87 6.52 -24.42 5.64
N ARG A 88 7.21 -25.57 5.51
CA ARG A 88 6.59 -26.88 5.71
C ARG A 88 6.30 -27.14 7.18
N THR A 89 7.18 -26.72 8.10
CA THR A 89 6.92 -26.77 9.54
C THR A 89 5.65 -26.01 9.94
N ILE A 90 5.31 -24.90 9.27
CA ILE A 90 4.10 -24.12 9.53
C ILE A 90 2.86 -24.75 8.89
N ARG A 91 2.94 -25.14 7.61
CA ARG A 91 1.77 -25.59 6.83
C ARG A 91 1.37 -27.02 7.10
N SER A 92 2.31 -27.85 7.54
CA SER A 92 2.14 -29.30 7.67
C SER A 92 2.74 -29.81 8.99
N THR A 93 2.62 -29.03 10.06
CA THR A 93 3.28 -29.30 11.36
C THR A 93 3.03 -30.71 11.89
N LYS A 94 1.77 -31.18 11.83
CA LYS A 94 1.41 -32.53 12.29
C LYS A 94 2.16 -33.61 11.51
N ALA A 95 2.18 -33.51 10.18
CA ALA A 95 2.90 -34.45 9.33
C ALA A 95 4.41 -34.40 9.57
N VAL A 96 4.97 -33.21 9.81
CA VAL A 96 6.39 -33.05 10.16
C VAL A 96 6.73 -33.79 11.46
N ILE A 97 5.89 -33.67 12.50
CA ILE A 97 6.11 -34.38 13.77
C ILE A 97 5.97 -35.91 13.59
N GLU A 98 4.94 -36.37 12.87
CA GLU A 98 4.71 -37.80 12.62
C GLU A 98 5.83 -38.42 11.77
N GLU A 99 6.30 -37.74 10.73
CA GLU A 99 7.41 -38.19 9.89
C GLU A 99 8.72 -38.22 10.66
N ALA A 100 8.99 -37.20 11.49
CA ALA A 100 10.20 -37.14 12.29
C ALA A 100 10.26 -38.29 13.32
N ILE A 101 9.14 -38.60 13.97
CA ILE A 101 9.03 -39.74 14.88
C ILE A 101 9.20 -41.05 14.12
N ASN A 102 8.54 -41.22 12.98
CA ASN A 102 8.66 -42.44 12.19
C ASN A 102 10.09 -42.67 11.66
N GLN A 103 10.85 -41.59 11.37
CA GLN A 103 12.26 -41.69 10.98
C GLN A 103 13.19 -42.02 12.15
N SER A 104 12.88 -41.61 13.39
CA SER A 104 13.70 -41.96 14.56
C SER A 104 13.75 -43.45 14.91
N HIS A 105 12.86 -44.28 14.36
CA HIS A 105 12.85 -45.74 14.56
C HIS A 105 13.68 -46.50 13.52
N LEU A 106 14.42 -45.79 12.65
CA LEU A 106 15.22 -46.33 11.54
C LEU A 106 16.58 -45.62 11.49
N GLU A 107 17.52 -45.91 12.41
CA GLU A 107 18.88 -45.36 12.31
C GLU A 107 19.83 -46.31 11.55
N GLU A 108 20.49 -45.78 10.51
CA GLU A 108 21.94 -45.58 10.51
C GLU A 108 22.29 -44.37 9.62
N SER A 109 23.22 -43.56 10.12
CA SER A 109 23.60 -42.22 9.65
C SER A 109 24.41 -42.24 8.35
N GLU A 110 24.10 -41.35 7.40
CA GLU A 110 25.15 -40.69 6.59
C GLU A 110 24.72 -39.32 6.02
N SER A 111 25.69 -38.40 6.03
CA SER A 111 25.78 -37.02 5.52
C SER A 111 24.61 -36.48 4.65
N ILE A 112 24.02 -35.34 5.08
CA ILE A 112 22.98 -34.63 4.30
C ILE A 112 23.43 -33.18 4.01
N VAL A 113 23.92 -32.98 2.79
CA VAL A 113 23.75 -31.74 2.03
C VAL A 113 22.45 -31.92 1.23
N PRO A 114 21.49 -30.95 1.20
CA PRO A 114 20.28 -31.16 0.45
C PRO A 114 20.56 -31.01 -1.06
N THR A 115 20.59 -32.12 -1.78
CA THR A 115 20.43 -32.14 -3.24
C THR A 115 18.94 -32.15 -3.59
N PRO A 116 18.50 -31.36 -4.58
CA PRO A 116 17.17 -31.51 -5.17
C PRO A 116 17.21 -32.74 -6.08
N ASP A 117 16.36 -33.75 -5.84
CA ASP A 117 16.20 -34.85 -6.80
C ASP A 117 14.74 -35.02 -7.25
N ASP A 118 14.63 -35.03 -8.57
CA ASP A 118 13.52 -35.30 -9.46
C ASP A 118 13.32 -36.83 -9.52
N SER A 119 12.25 -37.38 -8.96
CA SER A 119 11.67 -38.66 -9.44
C SER A 119 10.24 -38.91 -8.89
N PRO A 120 9.29 -39.36 -9.73
CA PRO A 120 7.86 -39.43 -9.38
C PRO A 120 7.43 -40.82 -8.85
N VAL A 121 6.48 -40.86 -7.91
CA VAL A 121 5.81 -42.09 -7.42
C VAL A 121 4.29 -41.96 -7.61
N PRO A 122 3.57 -43.03 -8.01
CA PRO A 122 2.41 -42.96 -8.90
C PRO A 122 1.06 -42.84 -8.18
N VAL A 123 0.08 -42.24 -8.87
CA VAL A 123 -1.31 -42.06 -8.44
C VAL A 123 -2.27 -42.80 -9.37
N PRO A 124 -3.26 -43.59 -8.88
CA PRO A 124 -4.43 -44.00 -9.65
C PRO A 124 -5.58 -42.97 -9.54
N PRO A 125 -6.48 -42.90 -10.53
CA PRO A 125 -6.58 -41.70 -11.36
C PRO A 125 -7.88 -40.91 -11.15
N ALA A 126 -7.83 -39.59 -11.40
CA ALA A 126 -8.87 -38.87 -12.16
C ALA A 126 -8.47 -37.41 -12.48
N ALA A 127 -8.75 -37.02 -13.74
CA ALA A 127 -8.91 -35.67 -14.29
C ALA A 127 -7.64 -34.83 -14.61
N VAL A 128 -7.35 -34.79 -15.92
CA VAL A 128 -6.59 -33.82 -16.74
C VAL A 128 -5.94 -32.66 -15.97
N SER A 129 -4.62 -32.73 -15.74
CA SER A 129 -3.80 -31.66 -15.18
C SER A 129 -2.99 -30.96 -16.28
N THR A 130 -3.09 -29.63 -16.32
CA THR A 130 -2.13 -28.74 -16.96
C THR A 130 -0.96 -28.52 -16.00
N ALA A 131 0.29 -28.69 -16.47
CA ALA A 131 1.49 -28.56 -15.65
C ALA A 131 1.56 -27.22 -14.88
N ALA A 132 1.96 -27.27 -13.60
CA ALA A 132 2.10 -26.10 -12.75
C ALA A 132 3.16 -25.13 -13.29
N LYS A 133 2.86 -23.83 -13.29
CA LYS A 133 3.71 -22.75 -13.80
C LYS A 133 4.23 -21.89 -12.66
N HIS A 134 5.45 -21.35 -12.81
CA HIS A 134 6.05 -20.43 -11.85
C HIS A 134 5.85 -18.98 -12.29
N LEU A 135 5.12 -18.22 -11.49
CA LEU A 135 4.80 -16.82 -11.75
C LEU A 135 5.56 -15.92 -10.77
N VAL A 136 5.91 -14.73 -11.22
CA VAL A 136 6.33 -13.66 -10.31
C VAL A 136 5.49 -12.43 -10.53
N GLY A 137 5.39 -11.55 -9.54
CA GLY A 137 4.66 -10.31 -9.72
C GLY A 137 5.12 -9.18 -8.82
N ILE A 138 4.80 -7.96 -9.24
CA ILE A 138 4.89 -6.76 -8.42
C ILE A 138 3.49 -6.23 -8.24
N THR A 139 3.14 -5.91 -6.99
CA THR A 139 1.97 -5.09 -6.68
C THR A 139 2.45 -3.74 -6.16
N ALA A 140 1.84 -2.66 -6.63
CA ALA A 140 2.20 -1.32 -6.18
C ALA A 140 1.02 -0.36 -6.22
N CYS A 141 0.66 0.21 -5.08
CA CYS A 141 -0.34 1.27 -4.98
C CYS A 141 0.34 2.52 -4.39
N PRO A 142 0.03 3.74 -4.85
CA PRO A 142 0.69 4.95 -4.37
C PRO A 142 0.61 5.17 -2.85
N THR A 143 -0.47 4.72 -2.19
CA THR A 143 -0.59 4.77 -0.73
C THR A 143 0.07 3.58 -0.06
N GLY A 144 0.12 2.43 -0.74
CA GLY A 144 0.87 1.26 -0.30
C GLY A 144 0.42 0.59 0.99
N ILE A 145 -0.80 0.89 1.49
CA ILE A 145 -1.32 0.37 2.77
C ILE A 145 -2.24 -0.83 2.57
N ALA A 146 -3.24 -0.74 1.67
CA ALA A 146 -4.25 -1.79 1.50
C ALA A 146 -4.14 -2.47 0.12
N HIS A 147 -4.37 -1.72 -0.96
CA HIS A 147 -4.46 -2.30 -2.30
C HIS A 147 -3.21 -3.05 -2.75
N THR A 148 -2.01 -2.62 -2.35
CA THR A 148 -0.77 -3.36 -2.63
C THR A 148 -0.82 -4.77 -2.07
N PHE A 149 -1.10 -4.91 -0.77
CA PHE A 149 -1.11 -6.21 -0.10
C PHE A 149 -2.33 -7.04 -0.47
N MET A 150 -3.49 -6.41 -0.62
CA MET A 150 -4.73 -7.10 -1.03
C MET A 150 -4.63 -7.64 -2.45
N ALA A 151 -4.04 -6.89 -3.39
CA ALA A 151 -3.81 -7.39 -4.74
C ALA A 151 -2.80 -8.55 -4.74
N ALA A 152 -1.75 -8.48 -3.91
CA ALA A 152 -0.78 -9.57 -3.78
C ALA A 152 -1.43 -10.85 -3.26
N GLU A 153 -2.29 -10.73 -2.25
CA GLU A 153 -3.01 -11.87 -1.69
C GLU A 153 -4.05 -12.43 -2.65
N ALA A 154 -4.76 -11.57 -3.39
CA ALA A 154 -5.70 -11.99 -4.43
C ALA A 154 -5.00 -12.76 -5.56
N LEU A 155 -3.81 -12.31 -5.98
CA LEU A 155 -3.00 -13.01 -6.97
C LEU A 155 -2.48 -14.36 -6.45
N ARG A 156 -2.00 -14.43 -5.20
CA ARG A 156 -1.58 -15.70 -4.56
C ARG A 156 -2.73 -16.69 -4.48
N LYS A 157 -3.89 -16.25 -4.01
CA LYS A 157 -5.09 -17.09 -3.93
C LYS A 157 -5.52 -17.58 -5.32
N ALA A 158 -5.51 -16.70 -6.31
CA ALA A 158 -5.86 -17.06 -7.69
C ALA A 158 -4.87 -18.05 -8.31
N ALA A 159 -3.56 -17.90 -8.07
CA ALA A 159 -2.55 -18.82 -8.57
C ALA A 159 -2.71 -20.22 -7.96
N VAL A 160 -2.91 -20.30 -6.63
CA VAL A 160 -3.19 -21.57 -5.95
C VAL A 160 -4.45 -22.24 -6.49
N GLU A 161 -5.52 -21.48 -6.71
CA GLU A 161 -6.76 -22.00 -7.30
C GLU A 161 -6.62 -22.47 -8.76
N LEU A 162 -5.62 -21.95 -9.49
CA LEU A 162 -5.30 -22.35 -10.87
C LEU A 162 -4.18 -23.42 -10.95
N GLY A 163 -3.66 -23.88 -9.81
CA GLY A 163 -2.57 -24.86 -9.77
C GLY A 163 -1.21 -24.30 -10.20
N HIS A 164 -0.96 -23.01 -9.96
CA HIS A 164 0.30 -22.33 -10.25
C HIS A 164 0.94 -21.80 -8.98
N ASP A 165 2.26 -21.64 -8.99
CA ASP A 165 3.00 -20.97 -7.93
C ASP A 165 3.20 -19.49 -8.29
N ILE A 166 3.15 -18.61 -7.29
CA ILE A 166 3.42 -17.19 -7.51
C ILE A 166 4.13 -16.53 -6.33
N LYS A 167 5.25 -15.86 -6.63
CA LYS A 167 5.88 -14.91 -5.70
C LYS A 167 5.51 -13.48 -6.06
N VAL A 168 4.96 -12.74 -5.09
CA VAL A 168 4.57 -11.34 -5.29
C VAL A 168 5.39 -10.42 -4.39
N GLU A 169 6.16 -9.52 -5.01
CA GLU A 169 6.80 -8.38 -4.37
C GLU A 169 5.76 -7.27 -4.16
N THR A 170 5.73 -6.69 -2.96
CA THR A 170 4.82 -5.60 -2.63
C THR A 170 5.61 -4.31 -2.49
N GLN A 171 5.37 -3.33 -3.35
CA GLN A 171 5.97 -2.00 -3.28
C GLN A 171 4.94 -1.00 -2.74
N GLY A 172 5.06 -0.65 -1.46
CA GLY A 172 4.15 0.28 -0.78
C GLY A 172 4.86 1.44 -0.08
N SER A 173 4.11 2.22 0.69
CA SER A 173 4.62 3.33 1.50
C SER A 173 5.58 2.88 2.60
N VAL A 174 5.52 1.60 2.97
CA VAL A 174 6.43 0.93 3.90
C VAL A 174 7.68 0.34 3.22
N GLY A 175 7.93 0.66 1.95
CA GLY A 175 9.01 0.12 1.14
C GLY A 175 8.65 -1.19 0.41
N ALA A 176 9.61 -1.70 -0.37
CA ALA A 176 9.47 -2.98 -1.05
C ALA A 176 9.64 -4.14 -0.07
N LYS A 177 8.70 -5.10 -0.09
CA LYS A 177 8.79 -6.36 0.68
C LYS A 177 8.69 -7.55 -0.26
N ASN A 178 9.30 -8.67 0.13
CA ASN A 178 9.39 -9.89 -0.68
C ASN A 178 10.04 -9.63 -2.04
N GLN A 179 11.16 -8.90 -2.05
CA GLN A 179 11.83 -8.56 -3.31
C GLN A 179 12.12 -9.80 -4.15
N LEU A 180 11.83 -9.70 -5.44
CA LEU A 180 12.12 -10.74 -6.41
C LEU A 180 13.64 -10.77 -6.66
N THR A 181 14.24 -11.95 -6.53
CA THR A 181 15.65 -12.15 -6.87
C THR A 181 15.82 -12.34 -8.38
N PRO A 182 17.03 -12.13 -8.93
CA PRO A 182 17.31 -12.40 -10.34
C PRO A 182 16.98 -13.83 -10.76
N GLU A 183 17.21 -14.81 -9.88
CA GLU A 183 16.94 -16.23 -10.12
C GLU A 183 15.44 -16.51 -10.23
N GLU A 184 14.64 -15.94 -9.32
CA GLU A 184 13.17 -16.07 -9.34
C GLU A 184 12.58 -15.44 -10.59
N ILE A 185 13.12 -14.30 -11.03
CA ILE A 185 12.71 -13.66 -12.29
C ILE A 185 13.11 -14.56 -13.47
N ALA A 186 14.31 -15.14 -13.45
CA ALA A 186 14.81 -16.01 -14.51
C ALA A 186 14.03 -17.34 -14.62
N GLN A 187 13.47 -17.86 -13.53
CA GLN A 187 12.65 -19.07 -13.51
C GLN A 187 11.18 -18.81 -13.86
N ALA A 188 10.72 -17.56 -13.80
CA ALA A 188 9.31 -17.24 -14.04
C ALA A 188 8.88 -17.49 -15.50
N ASP A 189 7.75 -18.18 -15.67
CA ASP A 189 7.03 -18.35 -16.94
C ASP A 189 6.34 -17.05 -17.38
N ALA A 190 5.86 -16.25 -16.41
CA ALA A 190 5.30 -14.93 -16.62
C ALA A 190 5.45 -14.01 -15.39
N VAL A 191 5.45 -12.71 -15.66
CA VAL A 191 5.60 -11.61 -14.70
C VAL A 191 4.32 -10.77 -14.70
N ILE A 192 3.68 -10.61 -13.55
CA ILE A 192 2.46 -9.81 -13.39
C ILE A 192 2.79 -8.50 -12.67
N ILE A 193 2.57 -7.37 -13.31
CA ILE A 193 2.74 -6.03 -12.73
C ILE A 193 1.37 -5.44 -12.44
N ALA A 194 0.88 -5.61 -11.22
CA ALA A 194 -0.37 -5.01 -10.76
C ALA A 194 -0.08 -3.68 -10.04
N ALA A 195 0.06 -2.60 -10.80
CA ALA A 195 0.53 -1.32 -10.29
C ALA A 195 -0.36 -0.12 -10.67
N ASP A 196 -0.58 0.77 -9.70
CA ASP A 196 -1.22 2.09 -9.85
C ASP A 196 -0.22 3.24 -9.60
N THR A 197 1.06 2.91 -9.45
CA THR A 197 2.21 3.84 -9.35
C THR A 197 3.35 3.33 -10.23
N TYR A 198 4.42 4.12 -10.38
CA TYR A 198 5.60 3.72 -11.15
C TYR A 198 6.28 2.49 -10.53
N VAL A 199 6.69 1.56 -11.38
CA VAL A 199 7.45 0.34 -11.05
C VAL A 199 8.57 0.19 -12.05
N ASP A 200 9.79 -0.12 -11.58
CA ASP A 200 10.94 -0.37 -12.45
C ASP A 200 10.83 -1.76 -13.09
N LEU A 201 10.78 -1.79 -14.42
CA LEU A 201 10.62 -3.00 -15.22
C LEU A 201 11.93 -3.50 -15.84
N SER A 202 13.03 -2.77 -15.65
CA SER A 202 14.33 -3.08 -16.27
C SER A 202 14.83 -4.50 -15.98
N ARG A 203 14.48 -5.04 -14.80
CA ARG A 203 14.87 -6.37 -14.36
C ARG A 203 14.09 -7.54 -14.97
N PHE A 204 13.05 -7.28 -15.77
CA PHE A 204 12.20 -8.34 -16.38
C PHE A 204 12.44 -8.53 -17.89
N GLY A 205 13.61 -8.11 -18.38
CA GLY A 205 13.97 -8.29 -19.79
C GLY A 205 13.88 -9.76 -20.23
N GLY A 206 13.24 -10.01 -21.38
CA GLY A 206 13.07 -11.36 -21.93
C GLY A 206 12.01 -12.24 -21.26
N LYS A 207 11.16 -11.68 -20.39
CA LYS A 207 10.02 -12.37 -19.75
C LYS A 207 8.67 -11.96 -20.34
N ARG A 208 7.65 -12.82 -20.21
CA ARG A 208 6.25 -12.41 -20.46
C ARG A 208 5.86 -11.43 -19.37
N VAL A 209 5.68 -10.15 -19.67
CA VAL A 209 5.29 -9.14 -18.68
C VAL A 209 3.86 -8.66 -18.97
N TYR A 210 2.95 -8.88 -18.02
CA TYR A 210 1.57 -8.42 -18.09
C TYR A 210 1.31 -7.32 -17.05
N GLU A 211 0.94 -6.13 -17.52
CA GLU A 211 0.66 -4.96 -16.67
C GLU A 211 -0.85 -4.74 -16.46
N THR A 212 -1.25 -4.49 -15.21
CA THR A 212 -2.65 -4.24 -14.80
C THR A 212 -2.73 -3.34 -13.56
N SER A 213 -3.92 -3.01 -13.03
CA SER A 213 -4.03 -2.28 -11.73
C SER A 213 -4.10 -3.23 -10.55
N THR A 214 -3.78 -2.71 -9.36
CA THR A 214 -4.08 -3.42 -8.10
C THR A 214 -5.58 -3.74 -7.98
N LYS A 215 -6.46 -2.82 -8.42
CA LYS A 215 -7.91 -3.03 -8.42
C LYS A 215 -8.37 -4.18 -9.32
N GLN A 216 -7.78 -4.32 -10.51
CA GLN A 216 -8.13 -5.41 -11.42
C GLN A 216 -7.60 -6.75 -10.91
N ALA A 217 -6.36 -6.78 -10.41
CA ALA A 217 -5.80 -7.96 -9.75
C ALA A 217 -6.64 -8.40 -8.53
N LEU A 218 -7.17 -7.45 -7.76
CA LEU A 218 -8.04 -7.72 -6.62
C LEU A 218 -9.41 -8.29 -7.05
N LYS A 219 -10.01 -7.76 -8.12
CA LYS A 219 -11.36 -8.15 -8.57
C LYS A 219 -11.36 -9.43 -9.40
N ALA A 220 -10.33 -9.64 -10.21
CA ALA A 220 -10.29 -10.63 -11.28
C ALA A 220 -8.94 -11.36 -11.35
N GLY A 221 -8.40 -11.77 -10.20
CA GLY A 221 -7.05 -12.39 -10.10
C GLY A 221 -6.83 -13.60 -11.03
N LYS A 222 -7.85 -14.45 -11.24
CA LYS A 222 -7.76 -15.60 -12.16
C LYS A 222 -7.53 -15.18 -13.61
N SER A 223 -8.38 -14.29 -14.12
CA SER A 223 -8.26 -13.75 -15.47
C SER A 223 -6.93 -13.01 -15.65
N VAL A 224 -6.43 -12.31 -14.64
CA VAL A 224 -5.12 -11.65 -14.70
C VAL A 224 -3.98 -12.68 -14.88
N ILE A 225 -4.06 -13.83 -14.23
CA ILE A 225 -3.05 -14.90 -14.36
C ILE A 225 -3.15 -15.60 -15.73
N GLU A 226 -4.37 -15.89 -16.18
CA GLU A 226 -4.63 -16.49 -17.50
C GLU A 226 -4.17 -15.56 -18.64
N ASP A 227 -4.44 -14.27 -18.52
CA ASP A 227 -3.96 -13.24 -19.46
C ASP A 227 -2.42 -13.18 -19.47
N ALA A 228 -1.78 -13.25 -18.29
CA ALA A 228 -0.33 -13.21 -18.20
C ALA A 228 0.34 -14.43 -18.85
N LEU A 229 -0.27 -15.61 -18.73
CA LEU A 229 0.22 -16.86 -19.32
C LEU A 229 -0.06 -16.97 -20.82
N SER A 230 -1.13 -16.34 -21.31
CA SER A 230 -1.47 -16.31 -22.73
C SER A 230 -0.68 -15.28 -23.56
N MET A 231 0.15 -14.45 -22.91
CA MET A 231 1.05 -13.54 -23.60
C MET A 231 2.05 -14.32 -24.49
N PRO A 232 2.35 -13.83 -25.71
CA PRO A 232 3.30 -14.48 -26.61
C PRO A 232 4.66 -14.69 -25.95
N GLU A 233 5.32 -15.81 -26.25
CA GLU A 233 6.69 -16.02 -25.77
C GLU A 233 7.61 -14.93 -26.31
N PRO A 234 8.44 -14.31 -25.45
CA PRO A 234 9.51 -13.45 -25.91
C PRO A 234 10.40 -14.28 -26.84
N ALA A 235 10.53 -13.87 -28.11
CA ALA A 235 11.41 -14.56 -29.05
C ALA A 235 12.81 -14.66 -28.41
N ALA A 236 13.33 -15.89 -28.30
CA ALA A 236 14.68 -16.15 -27.80
C ALA A 236 15.68 -15.32 -28.60
N GLN A 237 16.26 -14.30 -27.98
CA GLN A 237 17.23 -13.43 -28.64
C GLN A 237 18.58 -14.16 -28.74
N GLY A 238 18.80 -14.79 -29.89
CA GLY A 238 20.12 -14.76 -30.52
C GLY A 238 20.43 -13.31 -30.96
N VAL A 239 21.67 -12.91 -30.75
CA VAL A 239 22.19 -11.55 -30.95
C VAL A 239 22.13 -11.13 -32.43
N ALA A 240 21.02 -10.55 -32.90
CA ALA A 240 20.95 -9.67 -34.08
C ALA A 240 19.56 -9.04 -34.21
N GLY A 241 19.48 -7.70 -34.28
CA GLY A 241 18.25 -6.99 -34.65
C GLY A 241 17.68 -6.05 -33.58
N GLN A 242 18.49 -5.11 -33.07
CA GLN A 242 18.06 -4.07 -32.11
C GLN A 242 17.09 -3.00 -32.69
N GLY A 243 16.68 -3.08 -33.96
CA GLY A 243 15.85 -2.07 -34.61
C GLY A 243 14.34 -2.24 -34.40
N ASP A 244 13.80 -3.44 -34.62
CA ASP A 244 12.35 -3.67 -34.69
C ASP A 244 11.68 -3.90 -33.33
N TYR A 245 12.40 -4.52 -32.38
CA TYR A 245 11.85 -4.80 -31.04
C TYR A 245 11.59 -3.51 -30.25
N LEU A 246 12.46 -2.51 -30.36
CA LEU A 246 12.27 -1.19 -29.75
C LEU A 246 11.07 -0.44 -30.34
N GLN A 247 10.68 -0.72 -31.59
CA GLN A 247 9.50 -0.15 -32.25
C GLN A 247 8.21 -0.87 -31.84
N ALA A 248 8.21 -2.20 -31.77
CA ALA A 248 7.09 -3.00 -31.30
C ALA A 248 6.81 -2.76 -29.80
N VAL A 249 7.85 -2.64 -28.97
CA VAL A 249 7.73 -2.28 -27.54
C VAL A 249 7.28 -0.82 -27.38
N LYS A 250 7.66 0.11 -28.27
CA LYS A 250 7.11 1.48 -28.29
C LYS A 250 5.64 1.52 -28.70
N GLN A 251 5.22 0.71 -29.67
CA GLN A 251 3.82 0.64 -30.10
C GLN A 251 2.93 -0.02 -29.03
N ALA A 252 3.41 -1.09 -28.39
CA ALA A 252 2.77 -1.69 -27.22
C ALA A 252 2.71 -0.72 -26.03
N LYS A 253 3.78 0.03 -25.73
CA LYS A 253 3.77 1.14 -24.75
C LYS A 253 2.75 2.22 -25.10
N THR A 254 2.60 2.55 -26.38
CA THR A 254 1.65 3.59 -26.84
C THR A 254 0.20 3.12 -26.68
N GLN A 255 -0.08 1.83 -26.90
CA GLN A 255 -1.43 1.25 -26.73
C GLN A 255 -1.79 0.92 -25.27
N GLN A 256 -0.84 0.47 -24.44
CA GLN A 256 -1.04 0.21 -23.01
C GLN A 256 -1.01 1.50 -22.17
N SER A 257 -0.21 2.50 -22.56
CA SER A 257 -0.34 3.83 -21.98
C SER A 257 -1.69 4.43 -22.37
N ALA A 258 -2.15 4.34 -23.63
CA ALA A 258 -3.40 4.97 -24.07
C ALA A 258 -4.65 4.65 -23.20
N ASN A 259 -4.71 3.48 -22.54
CA ASN A 259 -5.83 3.12 -21.65
C ASN A 259 -5.72 3.65 -20.20
N ARG A 260 -4.58 4.24 -19.79
CA ARG A 260 -4.34 4.86 -18.45
C ARG A 260 -3.42 6.10 -18.46
N SER A 261 -3.05 6.63 -19.62
CA SER A 261 -2.08 7.71 -19.77
C SER A 261 -2.76 9.03 -20.03
N GLY A 262 -2.41 10.01 -19.22
CA GLY A 262 -2.79 11.40 -19.42
C GLY A 262 -2.25 12.27 -18.30
N PRO A 263 -2.46 13.60 -18.39
CA PRO A 263 -2.08 14.55 -17.35
C PRO A 263 -2.53 14.12 -15.95
N TYR A 264 -3.68 13.45 -15.87
CA TYR A 264 -4.24 12.93 -14.62
C TYR A 264 -3.31 11.96 -13.87
N LYS A 265 -2.63 11.05 -14.58
CA LYS A 265 -1.67 10.12 -13.97
C LYS A 265 -0.52 10.88 -13.31
N HIS A 266 0.04 11.85 -14.02
CA HIS A 266 1.16 12.66 -13.54
C HIS A 266 0.77 13.47 -12.29
N LEU A 267 -0.42 14.06 -12.31
CA LEU A 267 -0.96 14.77 -11.15
C LEU A 267 -1.10 13.84 -9.94
N LEU A 268 -1.69 12.65 -10.12
CA LEU A 268 -1.84 11.68 -9.04
C LEU A 268 -0.50 11.18 -8.49
N THR A 269 0.53 11.04 -9.33
CA THR A 269 1.89 10.75 -8.87
C THR A 269 2.38 11.85 -7.94
N GLY A 270 2.32 13.11 -8.38
CA GLY A 270 2.69 14.25 -7.54
C GLY A 270 1.99 14.27 -6.19
N VAL A 271 0.66 14.14 -6.20
CA VAL A 271 -0.15 14.10 -4.97
C VAL A 271 0.31 12.99 -4.05
N SER A 272 0.50 11.78 -4.58
CA SER A 272 0.81 10.61 -3.75
C SER A 272 2.17 10.73 -3.06
N TYR A 273 3.18 11.31 -3.72
CA TYR A 273 4.48 11.56 -3.10
C TYR A 273 4.47 12.78 -2.16
N MET A 274 3.53 13.70 -2.31
CA MET A 274 3.32 14.82 -1.41
C MET A 274 2.65 14.40 -0.09
N LEU A 275 1.78 13.38 -0.10
CA LEU A 275 1.02 12.94 1.08
C LEU A 275 1.89 12.63 2.32
N PRO A 276 2.97 11.83 2.24
CA PRO A 276 3.77 11.53 3.43
C PRO A 276 4.36 12.78 4.10
N VAL A 277 4.76 13.78 3.31
CA VAL A 277 5.31 15.06 3.79
C VAL A 277 4.23 15.86 4.52
N ILE A 278 3.02 15.91 3.95
CA ILE A 278 1.85 16.55 4.55
C ILE A 278 1.50 15.91 5.90
N VAL A 279 1.49 14.58 5.96
CA VAL A 279 1.15 13.84 7.19
C VAL A 279 2.17 14.10 8.28
N ALA A 280 3.46 13.95 7.96
CA ALA A 280 4.53 14.20 8.91
C ALA A 280 4.50 15.65 9.42
N GLY A 281 4.46 16.63 8.51
CA GLY A 281 4.43 18.04 8.87
C GLY A 281 3.19 18.43 9.65
N GLY A 282 2.03 17.96 9.21
CA GLY A 282 0.74 18.30 9.78
C GLY A 282 0.54 17.79 11.21
N LEU A 283 0.97 16.56 11.49
CA LEU A 283 0.94 16.01 12.84
C LEU A 283 1.93 16.72 13.77
N ILE A 284 3.12 17.07 13.27
CA ILE A 284 4.10 17.83 14.05
C ILE A 284 3.60 19.26 14.36
N ILE A 285 3.00 19.94 13.38
CA ILE A 285 2.32 21.24 13.61
C ILE A 285 1.23 21.07 14.66
N ALA A 286 0.42 20.02 14.57
CA ALA A 286 -0.63 19.79 15.54
C ALA A 286 -0.05 19.62 16.95
N LEU A 287 1.02 18.83 17.13
CA LEU A 287 1.71 18.72 18.43
C LEU A 287 2.23 20.07 18.96
N SER A 288 2.62 20.99 18.09
CA SER A 288 3.05 22.33 18.52
C SER A 288 1.93 23.11 19.24
N PHE A 289 0.67 22.87 18.87
CA PHE A 289 -0.48 23.57 19.46
C PHE A 289 -0.76 23.22 20.92
N ILE A 290 -0.17 22.13 21.43
CA ILE A 290 -0.17 21.81 22.87
C ILE A 290 0.54 22.94 23.66
N PHE A 291 1.51 23.61 23.04
CA PHE A 291 2.29 24.71 23.61
C PHE A 291 1.74 26.10 23.25
N GLY A 292 0.55 26.17 22.65
CA GLY A 292 -0.06 27.41 22.15
C GLY A 292 -0.05 27.51 20.62
N LEU A 293 -0.89 28.39 20.07
CA LEU A 293 -1.00 28.58 18.62
C LEU A 293 0.22 29.29 18.01
N GLU A 294 0.84 30.16 18.80
CA GLU A 294 2.09 30.86 18.48
C GLU A 294 3.08 30.61 19.63
N PRO A 295 3.77 29.46 19.62
CA PRO A 295 4.74 29.14 20.66
C PRO A 295 5.87 30.17 20.72
N GLU A 296 6.36 30.47 21.93
CA GLU A 296 7.45 31.42 22.09
C GLU A 296 8.74 30.93 21.39
N PRO A 297 9.52 31.84 20.77
CA PRO A 297 10.78 31.49 20.11
C PRO A 297 11.73 30.71 21.01
N GLY A 298 12.32 29.63 20.48
CA GLY A 298 13.28 28.79 21.20
C GLY A 298 12.67 27.74 22.16
N THR A 299 11.34 27.67 22.25
CA THR A 299 10.64 26.60 22.97
C THR A 299 10.53 25.32 22.14
N ILE A 300 10.16 24.20 22.78
CA ILE A 300 9.83 22.95 22.07
C ILE A 300 8.67 23.19 21.07
N GLY A 301 7.69 24.01 21.44
CA GLY A 301 6.59 24.36 20.53
C GLY A 301 7.07 25.07 19.26
N ASP A 302 8.01 26.02 19.38
CA ASP A 302 8.59 26.72 18.23
C ASP A 302 9.45 25.77 17.38
N ALA A 303 10.21 24.87 18.00
CA ALA A 303 10.94 23.82 17.28
C ALA A 303 9.99 22.90 16.49
N LEU A 304 8.87 22.48 17.07
CA LEU A 304 7.85 21.70 16.38
C LEU A 304 7.23 22.50 15.23
N MET A 305 6.94 23.79 15.42
CA MET A 305 6.43 24.66 14.35
C MET A 305 7.48 24.86 13.24
N GLN A 306 8.76 24.92 13.56
CA GLN A 306 9.85 25.01 12.59
C GLN A 306 9.98 23.72 11.76
N ILE A 307 9.89 22.55 12.40
CA ILE A 307 9.94 21.25 11.72
C ILE A 307 8.69 21.06 10.85
N GLY A 308 7.51 21.23 11.43
CA GLY A 308 6.26 20.94 10.75
C GLY A 308 5.84 22.03 9.76
N GLY A 309 5.77 23.28 10.23
CA GLY A 309 5.27 24.43 9.47
C GLY A 309 6.30 24.97 8.47
N LYS A 310 7.46 25.39 8.98
CA LYS A 310 8.48 26.07 8.15
C LYS A 310 9.29 25.14 7.26
N SER A 311 9.37 23.84 7.60
CA SER A 311 10.15 22.86 6.83
C SER A 311 9.26 21.90 6.05
N ALA A 312 8.46 21.06 6.72
CA ALA A 312 7.65 20.05 6.03
C ALA A 312 6.52 20.65 5.18
N PHE A 313 5.75 21.61 5.71
CA PHE A 313 4.68 22.26 4.94
C PHE A 313 5.21 23.11 3.78
N ALA A 314 6.39 23.72 3.92
CA ALA A 314 7.05 24.44 2.83
C ALA A 314 7.41 23.52 1.65
N LEU A 315 7.61 22.21 1.90
CA LEU A 315 7.92 21.21 0.87
C LEU A 315 6.69 20.68 0.11
N ILE A 316 5.46 20.99 0.53
CA ILE A 316 4.22 20.48 -0.11
C ILE A 316 4.19 20.81 -1.60
N VAL A 317 4.31 22.09 -1.96
CA VAL A 317 4.27 22.56 -3.36
C VAL A 317 5.51 22.11 -4.16
N PRO A 318 6.75 22.20 -3.62
CA PRO A 318 7.93 21.61 -4.26
C PRO A 318 7.77 20.12 -4.57
N VAL A 319 7.39 19.29 -3.60
CA VAL A 319 7.29 17.83 -3.76
C VAL A 319 6.22 17.49 -4.77
N LEU A 320 5.04 18.11 -4.70
CA LEU A 320 4.00 17.96 -5.73
C LEU A 320 4.55 18.22 -7.13
N SER A 321 5.16 19.40 -7.34
CA SER A 321 5.70 19.83 -8.62
C SER A 321 6.82 18.91 -9.11
N GLY A 322 7.76 18.58 -8.22
CA GLY A 322 8.88 17.69 -8.48
C GLY A 322 8.45 16.30 -8.92
N PHE A 323 7.45 15.71 -8.26
CA PHE A 323 6.99 14.36 -8.59
C PHE A 323 6.02 14.32 -9.79
N ILE A 324 5.32 15.42 -10.11
CA ILE A 324 4.67 15.57 -11.43
C ILE A 324 5.74 15.57 -12.52
N ALA A 325 6.77 16.41 -12.39
CA ALA A 325 7.85 16.51 -13.37
C ALA A 325 8.61 15.17 -13.53
N PHE A 326 8.89 14.49 -12.42
CA PHE A 326 9.48 13.15 -12.40
C PHE A 326 8.63 12.14 -13.16
N SER A 327 7.32 12.16 -12.99
CA SER A 327 6.45 11.22 -13.69
C SER A 327 6.39 11.42 -15.21
N ILE A 328 6.87 12.57 -15.71
CA ILE A 328 6.91 12.93 -17.14
C ILE A 328 8.31 12.69 -17.72
N ALA A 329 9.36 13.13 -17.02
CA ALA A 329 10.74 13.16 -17.52
C ALA A 329 11.73 12.28 -16.74
N ASP A 330 11.24 11.45 -15.81
CA ASP A 330 12.03 10.65 -14.87
C ASP A 330 12.92 11.52 -13.98
N ARG A 331 14.06 10.98 -13.50
CA ARG A 331 15.01 11.67 -12.61
C ARG A 331 15.41 13.07 -13.11
N PRO A 332 15.66 13.31 -14.41
CA PRO A 332 15.98 14.66 -14.91
C PRO A 332 14.92 15.73 -14.65
N GLY A 333 13.64 15.36 -14.48
CA GLY A 333 12.56 16.30 -14.16
C GLY A 333 12.53 16.78 -12.70
N LEU A 334 13.20 16.08 -11.78
CA LEU A 334 13.10 16.35 -10.34
C LEU A 334 13.63 17.75 -9.97
N ALA A 335 14.84 18.09 -10.40
CA ALA A 335 15.46 19.38 -10.06
C ALA A 335 14.62 20.59 -10.55
N PRO A 336 14.26 20.71 -11.84
CA PRO A 336 13.43 21.82 -12.30
C PRO A 336 12.04 21.81 -11.66
N GLY A 337 11.47 20.62 -11.39
CA GLY A 337 10.17 20.51 -10.74
C GLY A 337 10.18 20.97 -9.29
N LEU A 338 11.15 20.55 -8.47
CA LEU A 338 11.27 20.95 -7.07
C LEU A 338 11.56 22.46 -6.95
N ILE A 339 12.51 22.97 -7.73
CA ILE A 339 12.89 24.39 -7.72
C ILE A 339 11.74 25.26 -8.23
N GLY A 340 11.11 24.87 -9.34
CA GLY A 340 9.94 25.57 -9.87
C GLY A 340 8.76 25.57 -8.89
N GLY A 341 8.53 24.45 -8.18
CA GLY A 341 7.49 24.36 -7.16
C GLY A 341 7.77 25.27 -5.96
N MET A 342 9.03 25.35 -5.53
CA MET A 342 9.44 26.28 -4.47
C MET A 342 9.29 27.74 -4.92
N LEU A 343 9.65 28.03 -6.17
CA LEU A 343 9.45 29.35 -6.76
C LEU A 343 7.97 29.72 -6.85
N ALA A 344 7.11 28.80 -7.28
CA ALA A 344 5.67 29.01 -7.34
C ALA A 344 5.06 29.32 -5.96
N ALA A 345 5.50 28.62 -4.90
CA ALA A 345 5.11 28.93 -3.54
C ALA A 345 5.58 30.33 -3.11
N ASN A 346 6.84 30.69 -3.39
CA ASN A 346 7.40 32.01 -3.06
C ASN A 346 6.74 33.17 -3.83
N LEU A 347 6.29 32.93 -5.06
CA LEU A 347 5.55 33.90 -5.88
C LEU A 347 4.07 34.02 -5.47
N GLY A 348 3.61 33.28 -4.45
CA GLY A 348 2.23 33.30 -3.99
C GLY A 348 1.24 32.67 -4.98
N MET A 349 1.72 31.83 -5.91
CA MET A 349 0.88 31.08 -6.85
C MET A 349 0.22 29.84 -6.20
N GLY A 350 0.60 29.53 -4.96
CA GLY A 350 0.08 28.43 -4.15
C GLY A 350 0.09 27.07 -4.86
N PHE A 351 -0.87 26.21 -4.49
CA PHE A 351 -1.01 24.87 -5.04
C PHE A 351 -1.21 24.83 -6.57
N LEU A 352 -1.99 25.76 -7.16
CA LEU A 352 -2.18 25.82 -8.62
C LEU A 352 -0.85 26.10 -9.35
N GLY A 353 -0.03 26.99 -8.81
CA GLY A 353 1.30 27.25 -9.34
C GLY A 353 2.21 26.03 -9.27
N GLY A 354 2.11 25.22 -8.21
CA GLY A 354 2.83 23.95 -8.09
C GLY A 354 2.47 22.94 -9.18
N ILE A 355 1.18 22.78 -9.47
CA ILE A 355 0.73 21.91 -10.57
C ILE A 355 1.28 22.40 -11.90
N LEU A 356 1.09 23.69 -12.22
CA LEU A 356 1.57 24.29 -13.46
C LEU A 356 3.08 24.11 -13.61
N SER A 357 3.83 24.44 -12.56
CA SER A 357 5.28 24.27 -12.49
C SER A 357 5.69 22.83 -12.76
N GLY A 358 5.03 21.84 -12.14
CA GLY A 358 5.37 20.44 -12.30
C GLY A 358 5.21 19.94 -13.74
N PHE A 359 4.11 20.32 -14.40
CA PHE A 359 3.92 19.99 -15.82
C PHE A 359 4.92 20.71 -16.71
N LEU A 360 5.13 22.01 -16.47
CA LEU A 360 6.08 22.81 -17.24
C LEU A 360 7.50 22.24 -17.14
N ALA A 361 7.95 21.94 -15.91
CA ALA A 361 9.24 21.34 -15.64
C ALA A 361 9.38 19.95 -16.25
N GLY A 362 8.36 19.11 -16.15
CA GLY A 362 8.35 17.78 -16.77
C GLY A 362 8.52 17.85 -18.28
N TYR A 363 7.69 18.62 -18.97
CA TYR A 363 7.74 18.70 -20.43
C TYR A 363 8.97 19.45 -20.96
N ILE A 364 9.45 20.49 -20.27
CA ILE A 364 10.69 21.16 -20.65
C ILE A 364 11.89 20.23 -20.45
N ALA A 365 11.98 19.53 -19.32
CA ALA A 365 13.05 18.57 -19.08
C ALA A 365 13.04 17.44 -20.11
N LEU A 366 11.85 16.95 -20.46
CA LEU A 366 11.64 15.97 -21.52
C LEU A 366 12.13 16.50 -22.88
N PHE A 367 11.76 17.73 -23.21
CA PHE A 367 12.18 18.38 -24.45
C PHE A 367 13.71 18.55 -24.54
N VAL A 368 14.34 19.05 -23.48
CA VAL A 368 15.80 19.22 -23.43
C VAL A 368 16.50 17.87 -23.56
N ARG A 369 15.99 16.84 -22.89
CA ARG A 369 16.50 15.46 -23.00
C ARG A 369 16.41 14.92 -24.43
N ASP A 370 15.30 15.16 -25.12
CA ASP A 370 15.06 14.53 -26.43
C ASP A 370 15.60 15.35 -27.61
N LYS A 371 15.82 16.66 -27.45
CA LYS A 371 16.24 17.56 -28.54
C LYS A 371 17.64 18.13 -28.44
N VAL A 372 18.27 18.16 -27.26
CA VAL A 372 19.66 18.62 -27.12
C VAL A 372 20.59 17.44 -27.32
N ASN A 373 21.26 17.37 -28.46
CA ASN A 373 22.19 16.29 -28.78
C ASN A 373 23.62 16.70 -28.42
N LEU A 374 24.34 15.86 -27.67
CA LEU A 374 25.75 16.07 -27.36
C LEU A 374 26.60 15.02 -28.09
N PRO A 375 27.88 15.32 -28.37
CA PRO A 375 28.82 14.29 -28.83
C PRO A 375 28.91 13.14 -27.81
N GLN A 376 29.17 11.91 -28.26
CA GLN A 376 29.18 10.71 -27.41
C GLN A 376 30.02 10.85 -26.12
N ASN A 377 31.14 11.58 -26.19
CA ASN A 377 32.04 11.82 -25.05
C ASN A 377 31.40 12.68 -23.94
N PHE A 378 30.31 13.39 -24.22
CA PHE A 378 29.65 14.33 -23.33
C PHE A 378 28.19 13.96 -23.00
N GLU A 379 27.67 12.84 -23.50
CA GLU A 379 26.28 12.42 -23.20
C GLU A 379 26.02 12.25 -21.69
N GLY A 380 27.06 11.88 -20.91
CA GLY A 380 26.98 11.83 -19.44
C GLY A 380 26.69 13.20 -18.77
N LEU A 381 27.07 14.33 -19.39
CA LEU A 381 26.76 15.67 -18.85
C LEU A 381 25.29 16.04 -19.02
N LYS A 382 24.56 15.37 -19.90
CA LYS A 382 23.20 15.73 -20.24
C LYS A 382 22.23 15.63 -19.06
N PRO A 383 22.12 14.50 -18.33
CA PRO A 383 21.27 14.41 -17.14
C PRO A 383 21.86 15.11 -15.91
N VAL A 384 23.18 15.30 -15.84
CA VAL A 384 23.85 15.86 -14.66
C VAL A 384 23.86 17.39 -14.66
N LEU A 385 24.09 18.01 -15.83
CA LEU A 385 24.29 19.45 -15.95
C LEU A 385 23.29 20.10 -16.90
N VAL A 386 23.16 19.60 -18.13
CA VAL A 386 22.43 20.31 -19.19
C VAL A 386 20.93 20.36 -18.91
N ILE A 387 20.31 19.21 -18.60
CA ILE A 387 18.87 19.17 -18.31
C ILE A 387 18.54 19.95 -17.04
N PRO A 388 19.20 19.73 -15.89
CA PRO A 388 18.91 20.50 -14.68
C PRO A 388 19.09 22.01 -14.87
N LEU A 389 20.15 22.46 -15.55
CA LEU A 389 20.42 23.87 -15.77
C LEU A 389 19.39 24.52 -16.70
N LEU A 390 19.26 24.01 -17.92
CA LEU A 390 18.42 24.64 -18.95
C LEU A 390 16.94 24.56 -18.59
N SER A 391 16.50 23.42 -18.04
CA SER A 391 15.10 23.24 -17.68
C SER A 391 14.72 24.11 -16.48
N THR A 392 15.57 24.18 -15.46
CA THR A 392 15.29 25.03 -14.27
C THR A 392 15.28 26.50 -14.67
N LEU A 393 16.24 26.94 -15.49
CA LEU A 393 16.29 28.32 -15.98
C LEU A 393 15.03 28.65 -16.78
N ALA A 394 14.65 27.81 -17.74
CA ALA A 394 13.46 28.03 -18.56
C ALA A 394 12.17 28.05 -17.72
N VAL A 395 11.96 27.07 -16.84
CA VAL A 395 10.81 27.03 -15.93
C VAL A 395 10.79 28.26 -15.04
N GLY A 396 11.91 28.61 -14.42
CA GLY A 396 12.03 29.77 -13.53
C GLY A 396 11.68 31.09 -14.22
N LEU A 397 12.24 31.33 -15.41
CA LEU A 397 11.96 32.53 -16.19
C LEU A 397 10.49 32.60 -16.61
N LEU A 398 9.90 31.48 -17.03
CA LEU A 398 8.48 31.43 -17.38
C LEU A 398 7.59 31.69 -16.17
N LEU A 399 7.91 31.14 -14.99
CA LEU A 399 7.16 31.40 -13.77
C LEU A 399 7.28 32.86 -13.33
N VAL A 400 8.46 33.46 -13.39
CA VAL A 400 8.67 34.86 -12.98
C VAL A 400 8.01 35.84 -13.94
N TYR A 401 8.23 35.69 -15.25
CA TYR A 401 7.86 36.71 -16.23
C TYR A 401 6.51 36.47 -16.92
N VAL A 402 6.05 35.23 -17.01
CA VAL A 402 4.85 34.89 -17.80
C VAL A 402 3.69 34.47 -16.91
N PHE A 403 3.91 33.50 -16.01
CA PHE A 403 2.82 32.86 -15.29
C PHE A 403 2.58 33.39 -13.87
N GLY A 404 3.57 34.01 -13.24
CA GLY A 404 3.52 34.40 -11.83
C GLY A 404 2.33 35.30 -11.50
N VAL A 405 2.22 36.43 -12.19
CA VAL A 405 1.14 37.41 -11.97
C VAL A 405 -0.25 36.83 -12.30
N PRO A 406 -0.47 36.22 -13.49
CA PRO A 406 -1.80 35.66 -13.82
C PRO A 406 -2.24 34.56 -12.87
N VAL A 407 -1.36 33.62 -12.50
CA VAL A 407 -1.74 32.49 -11.64
C VAL A 407 -1.95 32.94 -10.20
N LYS A 408 -1.15 33.88 -9.71
CA LYS A 408 -1.40 34.51 -8.40
C LYS A 408 -2.77 35.20 -8.38
N ALA A 409 -3.12 35.97 -9.42
CA ALA A 409 -4.43 36.64 -9.49
C ALA A 409 -5.59 35.63 -9.46
N ILE A 410 -5.45 34.47 -10.12
CA ILE A 410 -6.43 33.39 -10.06
C ILE A 410 -6.54 32.83 -8.63
N MET A 411 -5.40 32.60 -7.96
CA MET A 411 -5.40 32.10 -6.57
C MET A 411 -5.97 33.09 -5.57
N ASP A 412 -5.65 34.37 -5.70
CA ASP A 412 -6.21 35.44 -4.86
C ASP A 412 -7.73 35.54 -5.09
N GLY A 413 -8.18 35.45 -6.34
CA GLY A 413 -9.60 35.43 -6.69
C GLY A 413 -10.34 34.21 -6.13
N LEU A 414 -9.75 33.02 -6.23
CA LEU A 414 -10.29 31.80 -5.63
C LEU A 414 -10.35 31.92 -4.09
N THR A 415 -9.31 32.46 -3.48
CA THR A 415 -9.23 32.68 -2.02
C THR A 415 -10.31 33.65 -1.56
N ALA A 416 -10.45 34.78 -2.24
CA ALA A 416 -11.49 35.78 -1.96
C ALA A 416 -12.89 35.20 -2.16
N PHE A 417 -13.11 34.41 -3.22
CA PHE A 417 -14.37 33.73 -3.45
C PHE A 417 -14.71 32.78 -2.31
N LEU A 418 -13.76 31.92 -1.90
CA LEU A 418 -13.97 30.93 -0.84
C LEU A 418 -14.19 31.59 0.53
N GLN A 419 -13.45 32.64 0.85
CA GLN A 419 -13.58 33.39 2.11
C GLN A 419 -14.85 34.25 2.14
N GLY A 420 -15.31 34.74 0.99
CA GLY A 420 -16.53 35.53 0.84
C GLY A 420 -17.81 34.71 0.64
N MET A 421 -17.73 33.37 0.67
CA MET A 421 -18.91 32.53 0.49
C MET A 421 -19.93 32.76 1.61
N GLY A 422 -21.17 33.07 1.22
CA GLY A 422 -22.31 32.99 2.13
C GLY A 422 -22.53 31.55 2.62
N GLN A 423 -23.24 31.41 3.75
CA GLN A 423 -23.43 30.14 4.44
C GLN A 423 -24.00 29.03 3.52
N THR A 424 -24.93 29.35 2.63
CA THR A 424 -25.51 28.40 1.67
C THR A 424 -24.46 27.81 0.72
N ASN A 425 -23.56 28.62 0.16
CA ASN A 425 -22.52 28.15 -0.76
C ASN A 425 -21.47 27.31 -0.02
N ALA A 426 -21.14 27.68 1.22
CA ALA A 426 -20.26 26.90 2.07
C ALA A 426 -20.83 25.48 2.32
N VAL A 427 -22.12 25.38 2.63
CA VAL A 427 -22.81 24.08 2.82
C VAL A 427 -22.82 23.25 1.53
N LEU A 428 -23.13 23.87 0.39
CA LEU A 428 -23.11 23.19 -0.91
C LEU A 428 -21.72 22.65 -1.24
N LEU A 429 -20.68 23.44 -1.02
CA LEU A 429 -19.30 22.99 -1.18
C LEU A 429 -19.00 21.81 -0.25
N GLY A 430 -19.42 21.89 1.01
CA GLY A 430 -19.29 20.81 1.99
C GLY A 430 -19.97 19.52 1.55
N LEU A 431 -21.20 19.60 1.02
CA LEU A 431 -21.93 18.45 0.49
C LEU A 431 -21.16 17.78 -0.66
N VAL A 432 -20.64 18.57 -1.60
CA VAL A 432 -19.89 18.06 -2.76
C VAL A 432 -18.57 17.42 -2.33
N LEU A 433 -17.77 18.13 -1.54
CA LEU A 433 -16.49 17.60 -1.03
C LEU A 433 -16.71 16.35 -0.18
N GLY A 434 -17.74 16.36 0.66
CA GLY A 434 -18.10 15.21 1.49
C GLY A 434 -18.53 14.01 0.66
N ALA A 435 -19.34 14.21 -0.38
CA ALA A 435 -19.72 13.15 -1.31
C ALA A 435 -18.49 12.54 -1.99
N MET A 436 -17.61 13.39 -2.55
CA MET A 436 -16.40 12.97 -3.26
C MET A 436 -15.49 12.07 -2.41
N MET A 437 -15.39 12.33 -1.10
CA MET A 437 -14.59 11.51 -0.18
C MET A 437 -15.06 10.07 -0.07
N ALA A 438 -16.33 9.77 -0.35
CA ALA A 438 -16.90 8.44 -0.20
C ALA A 438 -17.23 7.74 -1.52
N VAL A 439 -16.96 8.34 -2.68
CA VAL A 439 -17.32 7.72 -3.96
C VAL A 439 -16.48 6.46 -4.24
N ASP A 440 -15.18 6.51 -3.98
CA ASP A 440 -14.23 5.48 -4.40
C ASP A 440 -13.20 5.06 -3.33
N MET A 441 -13.46 5.40 -2.07
CA MET A 441 -12.75 4.90 -0.87
C MET A 441 -11.21 5.00 -0.96
N GLY A 442 -10.70 6.20 -1.25
CA GLY A 442 -9.27 6.45 -1.45
C GLY A 442 -8.81 6.39 -2.92
N GLY A 443 -9.76 6.27 -3.85
CA GLY A 443 -9.53 6.34 -5.28
C GLY A 443 -9.33 7.77 -5.83
N PRO A 444 -9.31 7.91 -7.16
CA PRO A 444 -9.28 9.18 -7.90
C PRO A 444 -10.08 10.35 -7.32
N VAL A 445 -11.37 10.16 -7.07
CA VAL A 445 -12.32 11.22 -6.70
C VAL A 445 -12.07 11.67 -5.27
N ASN A 446 -11.88 10.73 -4.35
CA ASN A 446 -11.49 11.01 -2.96
C ASN A 446 -10.16 11.77 -2.92
N LYS A 447 -9.14 11.31 -3.64
CA LYS A 447 -7.84 11.99 -3.69
C LYS A 447 -7.94 13.39 -4.28
N ALA A 448 -8.80 13.62 -5.26
CA ALA A 448 -9.02 14.95 -5.82
C ALA A 448 -9.61 15.91 -4.78
N ALA A 449 -10.65 15.49 -4.04
CA ALA A 449 -11.24 16.30 -2.97
C ALA A 449 -10.23 16.58 -1.85
N TYR A 450 -9.47 15.56 -1.43
CA TYR A 450 -8.43 15.71 -0.43
C TYR A 450 -7.32 16.66 -0.88
N THR A 451 -6.85 16.52 -2.12
CA THR A 451 -5.81 17.37 -2.69
C THR A 451 -6.26 18.82 -2.77
N PHE A 452 -7.51 19.06 -3.17
CA PHE A 452 -8.10 20.40 -3.16
C PHE A 452 -8.07 20.99 -1.75
N ALA A 453 -8.58 20.26 -0.74
CA ALA A 453 -8.64 20.75 0.62
C ALA A 453 -7.25 21.00 1.24
N VAL A 454 -6.27 20.12 1.01
CA VAL A 454 -4.90 20.32 1.50
C VAL A 454 -4.20 21.46 0.75
N GLY A 455 -4.41 21.60 -0.56
CA GLY A 455 -3.85 22.70 -1.33
C GLY A 455 -4.25 24.06 -0.76
N LEU A 456 -5.50 24.17 -0.27
CA LEU A 456 -6.04 25.38 0.35
C LEU A 456 -5.45 25.70 1.74
N LEU A 457 -4.83 24.73 2.44
CA LEU A 457 -4.11 24.99 3.70
C LEU A 457 -2.94 25.94 3.49
N THR A 458 -2.27 25.85 2.34
CA THR A 458 -1.15 26.76 1.98
C THR A 458 -1.62 28.21 1.80
N SER A 459 -2.92 28.41 1.59
CA SER A 459 -3.56 29.73 1.45
C SER A 459 -4.36 30.13 2.70
N ASN A 460 -4.13 29.45 3.84
CA ASN A 460 -4.82 29.69 5.11
C ASN A 460 -6.35 29.51 5.06
N ILE A 461 -6.84 28.63 4.18
CA ILE A 461 -8.27 28.29 4.09
C ILE A 461 -8.46 26.89 4.68
N TYR A 462 -9.08 26.84 5.85
CA TYR A 462 -9.10 25.64 6.70
C TYR A 462 -10.46 24.91 6.74
N GLN A 463 -11.56 25.53 6.31
CA GLN A 463 -12.89 24.89 6.36
C GLN A 463 -13.00 23.65 5.44
N PRO A 464 -12.54 23.69 4.18
CA PRO A 464 -12.62 22.52 3.29
C PRO A 464 -11.87 21.31 3.85
N MET A 465 -10.77 21.52 4.55
CA MET A 465 -10.00 20.45 5.20
C MET A 465 -10.80 19.78 6.32
N ALA A 466 -11.51 20.55 7.14
CA ALA A 466 -12.39 20.01 8.18
C ALA A 466 -13.51 19.15 7.56
N ALA A 467 -14.17 19.66 6.52
CA ALA A 467 -15.25 18.96 5.85
C ALA A 467 -14.78 17.63 5.24
N VAL A 468 -13.66 17.66 4.52
CA VAL A 468 -13.06 16.48 3.88
C VAL A 468 -12.62 15.43 4.91
N MET A 469 -11.98 15.85 6.01
CA MET A 469 -11.51 14.90 7.02
C MET A 469 -12.69 14.24 7.75
N ALA A 470 -13.67 15.02 8.20
CA ALA A 470 -14.87 14.51 8.85
C ALA A 470 -15.65 13.56 7.92
N ALA A 471 -15.81 13.95 6.66
CA ALA A 471 -16.48 13.15 5.66
C ALA A 471 -15.77 11.82 5.41
N GLY A 472 -14.43 11.77 5.29
CA GLY A 472 -13.74 10.49 5.07
C GLY A 472 -13.73 9.56 6.31
N MET A 473 -13.90 10.09 7.52
CA MET A 473 -14.10 9.23 8.71
C MET A 473 -15.47 8.54 8.70
N THR A 474 -16.47 9.15 8.05
CA THR A 474 -17.88 8.77 8.17
C THR A 474 -18.21 7.37 7.57
N PRO A 475 -17.75 7.00 6.35
CA PRO A 475 -18.06 5.70 5.74
C PRO A 475 -17.68 4.48 6.58
N PRO A 476 -16.42 4.31 7.03
CA PRO A 476 -16.03 3.16 7.83
C PRO A 476 -16.71 3.14 9.21
N LEU A 477 -16.89 4.30 9.87
CA LEU A 477 -17.63 4.39 11.13
C LEU A 477 -19.11 4.00 10.97
N GLY A 478 -19.74 4.43 9.88
CA GLY A 478 -21.13 4.13 9.56
C GLY A 478 -21.36 2.64 9.31
N LEU A 479 -20.44 1.98 8.60
CA LEU A 479 -20.50 0.53 8.39
C LEU A 479 -20.25 -0.24 9.68
N ALA A 480 -19.26 0.17 10.47
CA ALA A 480 -19.04 -0.41 11.80
C ALA A 480 -20.31 -0.34 12.65
N LEU A 481 -20.95 0.84 12.72
CA LEU A 481 -22.21 1.00 13.43
C LEU A 481 -23.34 0.14 12.84
N ALA A 482 -23.45 0.05 11.52
CA ALA A 482 -24.44 -0.80 10.85
C ALA A 482 -24.29 -2.28 11.24
N THR A 483 -23.05 -2.78 11.31
CA THR A 483 -22.79 -4.16 11.74
C THR A 483 -23.22 -4.43 13.18
N LEU A 484 -23.18 -3.41 14.06
CA LEU A 484 -23.66 -3.53 15.44
C LEU A 484 -25.20 -3.47 15.53
N LEU A 485 -25.83 -2.58 14.76
CA LEU A 485 -27.28 -2.36 14.78
C LEU A 485 -28.07 -3.49 14.10
N ALA A 486 -27.53 -4.06 13.02
CA ALA A 486 -28.25 -5.04 12.19
C ALA A 486 -27.41 -6.29 11.91
N LYS A 487 -26.78 -6.87 12.94
CA LYS A 487 -25.89 -8.05 12.86
C LYS A 487 -26.38 -9.15 11.91
N ARG A 488 -27.68 -9.44 11.92
CA ARG A 488 -28.32 -10.49 11.09
C ARG A 488 -28.31 -10.21 9.58
N GLN A 489 -27.95 -9.01 9.14
CA GLN A 489 -27.89 -8.60 7.73
C GLN A 489 -26.46 -8.65 7.15
N PHE A 490 -25.47 -9.02 7.98
CA PHE A 490 -24.06 -9.03 7.60
C PHE A 490 -23.49 -10.44 7.76
N THR A 491 -22.58 -10.80 6.86
CA THR A 491 -21.81 -12.05 6.91
C THR A 491 -20.80 -12.04 8.05
N ALA A 492 -20.31 -13.22 8.47
CA ALA A 492 -19.27 -13.31 9.51
C ALA A 492 -18.03 -12.47 9.18
N ASP A 493 -17.58 -12.48 7.92
CA ASP A 493 -16.47 -11.65 7.45
C ASP A 493 -16.77 -10.15 7.58
N GLU A 494 -17.98 -9.72 7.22
CA GLU A 494 -18.39 -8.31 7.33
C GLU A 494 -18.46 -7.87 8.78
N LEU A 495 -18.87 -8.75 9.71
CA LEU A 495 -18.85 -8.46 11.14
C LEU A 495 -17.43 -8.27 11.67
N GLN A 496 -16.45 -9.06 11.21
CA GLN A 496 -15.05 -8.85 11.58
C GLN A 496 -14.47 -7.59 10.92
N ALA A 497 -14.77 -7.37 9.64
CA ALA A 497 -14.40 -6.15 8.94
C ALA A 497 -14.98 -4.90 9.62
N GLY A 498 -16.17 -5.00 10.21
CA GLY A 498 -16.81 -3.91 10.96
C GLY A 498 -15.99 -3.47 12.18
N LYS A 499 -15.36 -4.40 12.90
CA LYS A 499 -14.47 -4.07 14.03
C LYS A 499 -13.22 -3.31 13.56
N VAL A 500 -12.63 -3.76 12.46
CA VAL A 500 -11.46 -3.12 11.85
C VAL A 500 -11.83 -1.74 11.31
N ALA A 501 -13.01 -1.61 10.69
CA ALA A 501 -13.52 -0.36 10.15
C ALA A 501 -13.70 0.72 11.23
N THR A 502 -14.02 0.36 12.48
CA THR A 502 -14.05 1.35 13.57
C THR A 502 -12.70 2.04 13.73
N VAL A 503 -11.61 1.28 13.86
CA VAL A 503 -10.27 1.82 14.10
C VAL A 503 -9.77 2.61 12.89
N LEU A 504 -9.99 2.08 11.69
CA LEU A 504 -9.62 2.76 10.44
C LEU A 504 -10.41 4.06 10.27
N GLY A 505 -11.71 4.05 10.57
CA GLY A 505 -12.55 5.23 10.48
C GLY A 505 -12.18 6.32 11.46
N LEU A 506 -11.89 5.96 12.72
CA LEU A 506 -11.35 6.91 13.71
C LEU A 506 -10.02 7.52 13.24
N SER A 507 -9.24 6.78 12.45
CA SER A 507 -7.94 7.22 11.92
C SER A 507 -8.03 7.98 10.59
N PHE A 508 -9.23 8.30 10.10
CA PHE A 508 -9.45 8.90 8.77
C PHE A 508 -8.91 8.00 7.62
N ILE A 509 -9.14 6.69 7.71
CA ILE A 509 -8.80 5.72 6.67
C ILE A 509 -10.11 5.18 6.06
N THR A 510 -10.48 5.74 4.92
CA THR A 510 -11.71 5.39 4.18
C THR A 510 -11.74 3.96 3.66
N GLU A 511 -10.56 3.35 3.51
CA GLU A 511 -10.33 2.03 2.93
C GLU A 511 -10.95 0.89 3.76
N GLY A 512 -11.28 1.14 5.03
CA GLY A 512 -12.03 0.18 5.87
C GLY A 512 -13.39 -0.23 5.28
N VAL A 513 -13.88 0.50 4.29
CA VAL A 513 -15.12 0.23 3.55
C VAL A 513 -14.95 -0.83 2.45
N ILE A 514 -13.73 -1.00 1.90
CA ILE A 514 -13.48 -1.84 0.72
C ILE A 514 -14.04 -3.27 0.88
N PRO A 515 -13.87 -3.96 2.02
CA PRO A 515 -14.41 -5.32 2.19
C PRO A 515 -15.93 -5.40 2.03
N PHE A 516 -16.65 -4.34 2.37
CA PHE A 516 -18.11 -4.24 2.23
C PHE A 516 -18.49 -3.85 0.80
N ALA A 517 -17.85 -2.81 0.25
CA ALA A 517 -18.15 -2.31 -1.10
C ALA A 517 -17.77 -3.30 -2.19
N ALA A 518 -16.75 -4.14 -1.98
CA ALA A 518 -16.40 -5.22 -2.92
C ALA A 518 -17.50 -6.29 -3.02
N LYS A 519 -18.22 -6.55 -1.93
CA LYS A 519 -19.32 -7.52 -1.87
C LYS A 519 -20.66 -6.93 -2.32
N ASP A 520 -20.98 -5.70 -1.93
CA ASP A 520 -22.26 -5.03 -2.24
C ASP A 520 -22.06 -3.54 -2.61
N PRO A 521 -21.48 -3.24 -3.79
CA PRO A 521 -21.15 -1.86 -4.16
C PRO A 521 -22.38 -0.98 -4.35
N ILE A 522 -23.47 -1.54 -4.89
CA ILE A 522 -24.69 -0.81 -5.25
C ILE A 522 -25.37 -0.22 -4.02
N ARG A 523 -25.28 -0.89 -2.86
CA ARG A 523 -25.90 -0.39 -1.63
C ARG A 523 -24.92 0.34 -0.73
N VAL A 524 -23.68 -0.15 -0.62
CA VAL A 524 -22.67 0.42 0.28
C VAL A 524 -22.24 1.81 -0.18
N ILE A 525 -21.91 1.98 -1.47
CA ILE A 525 -21.36 3.26 -1.95
C ILE A 525 -22.39 4.41 -1.80
N PRO A 526 -23.65 4.28 -2.25
CA PRO A 526 -24.62 5.37 -2.07
C PRO A 526 -24.91 5.70 -0.60
N ALA A 527 -24.93 4.71 0.28
CA ALA A 527 -25.11 4.94 1.72
C ALA A 527 -23.93 5.73 2.32
N CYS A 528 -22.70 5.36 1.95
CA CYS A 528 -21.49 6.07 2.38
C CYS A 528 -21.43 7.50 1.82
N VAL A 529 -21.81 7.69 0.55
CA VAL A 529 -21.87 9.01 -0.10
C VAL A 529 -22.88 9.91 0.61
N ALA A 530 -24.08 9.40 0.92
CA ALA A 530 -25.12 10.18 1.61
C ALA A 530 -24.67 10.67 2.99
N GLY A 531 -24.09 9.78 3.81
CA GLY A 531 -23.59 10.16 5.12
C GLY A 531 -22.40 11.13 5.05
N SER A 532 -21.47 10.91 4.13
CA SER A 532 -20.27 11.76 4.00
C SER A 532 -20.59 13.14 3.45
N ALA A 533 -21.53 13.22 2.50
CA ALA A 533 -22.08 14.49 2.02
C ALA A 533 -22.68 15.28 3.19
N LEU A 534 -23.57 14.65 3.98
CA LEU A 534 -24.16 15.29 5.15
C LEU A 534 -23.10 15.79 6.13
N THR A 535 -22.09 14.96 6.46
CA THR A 535 -21.00 15.35 7.35
C THR A 535 -20.26 16.58 6.83
N GLY A 536 -19.89 16.59 5.54
CA GLY A 536 -19.20 17.72 4.93
C GLY A 536 -20.04 19.00 4.91
N GLY A 537 -21.34 18.88 4.59
CA GLY A 537 -22.29 19.99 4.62
C GLY A 537 -22.47 20.57 6.03
N LEU A 538 -22.62 19.72 7.05
CA LEU A 538 -22.72 20.13 8.45
C LEU A 538 -21.41 20.76 8.96
N SER A 539 -20.26 20.19 8.60
CA SER A 539 -18.96 20.75 8.97
C SER A 539 -18.79 22.18 8.46
N MET A 540 -19.17 22.44 7.20
CA MET A 540 -19.15 23.77 6.62
C MET A 540 -20.25 24.68 7.21
N LEU A 541 -21.43 24.15 7.52
CA LEU A 541 -22.53 24.89 8.16
C LEU A 541 -22.11 25.45 9.53
N PHE A 542 -21.42 24.62 10.31
CA PHE A 542 -20.94 24.95 11.65
C PHE A 542 -19.67 25.80 11.64
N GLY A 543 -19.08 26.07 10.46
CA GLY A 543 -17.83 26.81 10.35
C GLY A 543 -16.64 26.08 10.98
N CYS A 544 -16.66 24.75 10.98
CA CYS A 544 -15.53 23.96 11.46
C CYS A 544 -14.30 24.24 10.59
N THR A 545 -13.16 24.46 11.22
CA THR A 545 -11.86 24.60 10.57
C THR A 545 -10.91 23.57 11.15
N LEU A 546 -9.99 23.10 10.32
CA LEU A 546 -9.02 22.09 10.70
C LEU A 546 -7.66 22.45 10.09
N ARG A 547 -6.66 22.61 10.95
CA ARG A 547 -5.30 22.98 10.55
C ARG A 547 -4.42 21.76 10.25
N ALA A 548 -4.78 20.60 10.78
CA ALA A 548 -4.07 19.35 10.54
C ALA A 548 -4.65 18.60 9.33
N PRO A 549 -3.85 18.19 8.36
CA PRO A 549 -4.30 17.51 7.15
C PRO A 549 -4.59 16.01 7.35
N HIS A 550 -4.22 15.44 8.50
CA HIS A 550 -4.46 14.03 8.85
C HIS A 550 -4.45 13.85 10.39
N GLY A 551 -4.71 12.62 10.86
CA GLY A 551 -4.84 12.24 12.27
C GLY A 551 -6.25 11.88 12.73
N GLY A 552 -7.29 12.09 11.91
CA GLY A 552 -8.65 11.66 12.23
C GLY A 552 -9.16 12.20 13.57
N ILE A 553 -9.79 11.34 14.38
CA ILE A 553 -10.32 11.71 15.71
C ILE A 553 -9.21 12.15 16.67
N PHE A 554 -7.98 11.65 16.49
CA PHE A 554 -6.87 11.91 17.40
C PHE A 554 -6.45 13.39 17.38
N VAL A 555 -6.74 14.10 16.29
CA VAL A 555 -6.51 15.55 16.20
C VAL A 555 -7.41 16.33 17.16
N LEU A 556 -8.56 15.80 17.56
CA LEU A 556 -9.45 16.47 18.51
C LEU A 556 -8.87 16.55 19.92
N ALA A 557 -7.92 15.67 20.26
CA ALA A 557 -7.19 15.73 21.53
C ALA A 557 -6.18 16.89 21.56
N ILE A 558 -5.88 17.47 20.39
CA ILE A 558 -4.91 18.54 20.25
C ILE A 558 -5.64 19.88 20.37
N PRO A 559 -5.27 20.72 21.35
CA PRO A 559 -5.89 22.04 21.52
C PRO A 559 -5.83 22.86 20.23
N ASN A 560 -6.95 23.50 19.88
CA ASN A 560 -7.05 24.43 18.74
C ASN A 560 -6.75 23.86 17.34
N ALA A 561 -6.52 22.55 17.21
CA ALA A 561 -6.33 21.93 15.90
C ALA A 561 -7.63 21.91 15.08
N VAL A 562 -8.77 21.80 15.76
CA VAL A 562 -10.14 21.88 15.22
C VAL A 562 -10.91 22.99 15.93
N THR A 563 -11.53 23.90 15.17
CA THR A 563 -12.51 24.83 15.74
C THR A 563 -13.88 24.17 15.86
N GLN A 564 -14.65 24.57 16.88
CA GLN A 564 -15.99 24.02 17.14
C GLN A 564 -15.98 22.49 17.30
N ALA A 565 -15.03 21.94 18.07
CA ALA A 565 -14.81 20.50 18.22
C ALA A 565 -16.09 19.71 18.57
N GLY A 566 -16.96 20.26 19.43
CA GLY A 566 -18.25 19.64 19.74
C GLY A 566 -19.17 19.51 18.52
N LEU A 567 -19.34 20.58 17.75
CA LEU A 567 -20.14 20.57 16.52
C LEU A 567 -19.51 19.71 15.42
N TYR A 568 -18.18 19.63 15.39
CA TYR A 568 -17.44 18.74 14.50
C TYR A 568 -17.74 17.26 14.79
N ILE A 569 -17.74 16.86 16.07
CA ILE A 569 -18.15 15.52 16.50
C ILE A 569 -19.61 15.25 16.14
N VAL A 570 -20.49 16.24 16.33
CA VAL A 570 -21.91 16.12 15.94
C VAL A 570 -22.05 15.88 14.43
N ALA A 571 -21.29 16.59 13.59
CA ALA A 571 -21.31 16.39 12.15
C ALA A 571 -20.89 14.95 11.76
N ILE A 572 -19.79 14.44 12.35
CA ILE A 572 -19.32 13.07 12.13
C ILE A 572 -20.37 12.05 12.60
N ALA A 573 -20.93 12.25 13.78
CA ALA A 573 -21.94 11.35 14.36
C ALA A 573 -23.21 11.33 13.50
N ALA A 574 -23.67 12.48 13.02
CA ALA A 574 -24.85 12.59 12.16
C ALA A 574 -24.67 11.84 10.83
N GLY A 575 -23.56 12.05 10.12
CA GLY A 575 -23.30 11.30 8.89
C GLY A 575 -23.02 9.81 9.12
N THR A 576 -22.41 9.46 10.25
CA THR A 576 -22.21 8.05 10.67
C THR A 576 -23.55 7.35 10.85
N LEU A 577 -24.50 8.01 11.54
CA LEU A 577 -25.87 7.53 11.71
C LEU A 577 -26.59 7.42 10.37
N VAL A 578 -26.49 8.43 9.49
CA VAL A 578 -27.11 8.38 8.16
C VAL A 578 -26.55 7.23 7.33
N THR A 579 -25.23 7.03 7.31
CA THR A 579 -24.62 5.89 6.62
C THR A 579 -25.17 4.57 7.15
N ALA A 580 -25.19 4.42 8.49
CA ALA A 580 -25.63 3.20 9.15
C ALA A 580 -27.12 2.89 8.90
N LEU A 581 -27.99 3.89 9.05
CA LEU A 581 -29.43 3.74 8.81
C LEU A 581 -29.72 3.48 7.33
N THR A 582 -29.03 4.16 6.42
CA THR A 582 -29.23 3.97 4.98
C THR A 582 -28.83 2.57 4.56
N ILE A 583 -27.65 2.08 4.96
CA ILE A 583 -27.21 0.73 4.56
C ILE A 583 -28.07 -0.37 5.19
N THR A 584 -28.48 -0.23 6.45
CA THR A 584 -29.36 -1.21 7.11
C THR A 584 -30.75 -1.26 6.48
N GLN A 585 -31.27 -0.12 6.04
CA GLN A 585 -32.53 -0.07 5.29
C GLN A 585 -32.38 -0.67 3.88
N LEU A 586 -31.28 -0.38 3.18
CA LEU A 586 -31.03 -0.95 1.85
C LEU A 586 -30.78 -2.46 1.89
N LYS A 587 -30.12 -2.99 2.93
CA LYS A 587 -29.86 -4.43 3.11
C LYS A 587 -31.05 -5.23 3.65
N ARG A 588 -32.07 -4.59 4.26
CA ARG A 588 -33.32 -5.27 4.66
C ARG A 588 -34.03 -6.01 3.51
N TRP A 589 -33.74 -5.64 2.28
CA TRP A 589 -34.40 -6.15 1.06
C TRP A 589 -33.64 -7.33 0.43
N GLN A 590 -32.63 -7.88 1.12
CA GLN A 590 -32.00 -9.13 0.71
C GLN A 590 -32.76 -10.35 1.25
N PRO A 591 -33.02 -11.38 0.42
CA PRO A 591 -33.43 -12.67 0.92
C PRO A 591 -32.31 -13.20 1.82
N LYS A 592 -32.68 -13.60 3.05
CA LYS A 592 -31.74 -14.19 4.02
C LYS A 592 -30.99 -15.33 3.34
N ALA A 593 -29.67 -15.23 3.23
CA ALA A 593 -28.85 -16.40 2.96
C ALA A 593 -29.13 -17.37 4.12
N LYS A 594 -29.82 -18.49 3.83
CA LYS A 594 -29.98 -19.58 4.79
C LYS A 594 -28.57 -19.95 5.26
N GLU A 595 -28.33 -19.85 6.56
CA GLU A 595 -27.24 -20.58 7.22
C GLU A 595 -27.39 -22.04 6.80
N LYS A 596 -26.54 -22.49 5.87
CA LYS A 596 -26.33 -23.93 5.67
C LYS A 596 -25.55 -24.41 6.89
N GLU A 597 -26.27 -25.10 7.77
CA GLU A 597 -25.82 -26.18 8.64
C GLU A 597 -24.35 -26.11 9.08
N ILE A 598 -24.10 -25.43 10.21
CA ILE A 598 -23.10 -25.90 11.17
C ILE A 598 -23.90 -26.61 12.27
N ALA A 599 -24.45 -27.76 11.90
CA ALA A 599 -25.07 -28.73 12.80
C ALA A 599 -25.03 -30.06 12.05
N ASN A 600 -23.81 -30.63 11.93
CA ASN A 600 -23.44 -32.03 11.63
C ASN A 600 -22.13 -32.07 10.82
N ALA A 601 -21.00 -31.96 11.53
CA ALA A 601 -19.72 -32.58 11.18
C ALA A 601 -18.83 -32.60 12.43
#